data_AF-A0A2G9QCZ1-F1
#
_entry.id   AF-A0A2G9QCZ1-F1
#
_cell.length_a   1.000
_cell.length_b   1.000
_cell.length_c   1.000
_cell.angle_alpha   90.00
_cell.angle_beta   90.00
_cell.angle_gamma   90.00
#
_symmetry.space_group_name_H-M   'P 1'
#
loop_
_entity.id
_entity.type
_entity.pdbx_description
1 polymer ?
#
loop_
_entity_poly.entity_id
_entity_poly.type
_entity_poly.pdbx_seq_one_letter_code
_entity_poly.pdbx_strand_id
1 'polypeptide(L)'
;MSDKKCTAEKKAEMESVLTQMDNYGQQELADLFVKYNVKSPITLNDLTPPVSFNLMYLRPETAQGIFLNFKRLLEFNQGKLPFAAAQI
;
A
#
# COMPACT_ATOMS: atom_id res chain seq x y z
N MET A 1 -14.35 -8.94 13.25
CA MET A 1 -15.17 -8.01 14.07
C MET A 1 -15.98 -8.86 15.06
N SER A 2 -15.31 -9.40 16.08
CA SER A 2 -15.79 -10.60 16.80
C SER A 2 -16.18 -10.36 18.27
N ASP A 3 -15.92 -9.19 18.84
CA ASP A 3 -16.21 -8.88 20.25
C ASP A 3 -17.52 -8.13 20.42
N LYS A 4 -18.47 -8.74 21.16
CA LYS A 4 -19.78 -8.15 21.47
C LYS A 4 -19.72 -6.99 22.48
N LYS A 5 -18.55 -6.70 23.06
CA LYS A 5 -18.31 -5.63 24.05
C LYS A 5 -17.77 -4.33 23.46
N CYS A 6 -17.54 -4.27 22.14
CA CYS A 6 -17.05 -3.05 21.51
C CYS A 6 -18.18 -2.01 21.41
N THR A 7 -17.94 -0.79 21.88
CA THR A 7 -18.90 0.32 21.77
C THR A 7 -19.10 0.71 20.31
N ALA A 8 -20.30 1.17 19.96
CA ALA A 8 -20.63 1.57 18.58
C ALA A 8 -19.68 2.66 18.05
N GLU A 9 -19.24 3.56 18.92
CA GLU A 9 -18.28 4.63 18.62
C GLU A 9 -16.91 4.07 18.23
N LYS A 10 -16.37 3.12 19.01
CA LYS A 10 -15.09 2.48 18.72
C LYS A 10 -15.13 1.65 17.44
N LYS A 11 -16.30 1.05 17.14
CA LYS A 11 -16.50 0.32 15.89
C LYS A 11 -16.42 1.26 14.68
N ALA A 12 -17.10 2.41 14.74
CA ALA A 12 -17.06 3.41 13.68
C ALA A 12 -15.65 3.98 13.49
N GLU A 13 -14.92 4.23 14.59
CA GLU A 13 -13.51 4.65 14.54
C GLU A 13 -12.63 3.62 13.84
N MET A 14 -12.73 2.33 14.20
CA MET A 14 -11.97 1.26 13.57
C MET A 14 -12.29 1.12 12.08
N GLU A 15 -13.55 1.27 11.68
CA GLU A 15 -13.95 1.27 10.25
C GLU A 15 -13.35 2.45 9.49
N SER A 16 -13.30 3.64 10.10
CA SER A 16 -12.61 4.80 9.52
C SER A 16 -11.11 4.55 9.35
N VAL A 17 -10.46 3.96 10.35
CA VAL A 17 -9.02 3.61 10.27
C VAL A 17 -8.76 2.59 9.17
N LEU A 18 -9.61 1.56 9.04
CA LEU A 18 -9.48 0.56 7.97
C LEU A 18 -9.64 1.18 6.58
N THR A 19 -10.53 2.15 6.43
CA THR A 19 -10.76 2.83 5.13
C THR A 19 -9.58 3.70 4.71
N GLN A 20 -8.78 4.17 5.68
CA GLN A 20 -7.60 5.01 5.44
C GLN A 20 -6.29 4.24 5.52
N MET A 21 -6.33 2.91 5.59
CA MET A 21 -5.14 2.08 5.86
C MET A 21 -4.00 2.32 4.85
N ASP A 22 -4.33 2.53 3.57
CA ASP A 22 -3.36 2.76 2.50
C ASP A 22 -2.74 4.17 2.50
N ASN A 23 -3.31 5.10 3.27
CA ASN A 23 -2.87 6.49 3.34
C ASN A 23 -1.91 6.76 4.50
N TYR A 24 -1.83 5.85 5.49
CA TYR A 24 -1.01 6.09 6.68
C TYR A 24 0.49 5.96 6.37
N GLY A 25 1.24 6.98 6.80
CA GLY A 25 2.68 6.95 6.77
C GLY A 25 3.28 6.03 7.83
N GLN A 26 4.61 5.85 7.81
CA GLN A 26 5.32 4.97 8.73
C GLN A 26 5.09 5.33 10.21
N GLN A 27 5.12 6.62 10.55
CA GLN A 27 4.93 7.09 11.92
C GLN A 27 3.48 6.89 12.39
N GLU A 28 2.51 7.22 11.56
CA GLU A 28 1.09 7.06 11.88
C GLU A 28 0.73 5.58 12.09
N LEU A 29 1.29 4.67 11.27
CA LEU A 29 1.15 3.23 11.47
C LEU A 29 1.78 2.79 12.80
N ALA A 30 2.94 3.33 13.18
CA ALA A 30 3.56 3.02 14.46
C ALA A 30 2.68 3.46 15.64
N ASP A 31 2.07 4.65 15.56
CA ASP A 31 1.16 5.15 16.57
C ASP A 31 -0.11 4.30 16.68
N LEU A 32 -0.65 3.83 15.55
CA LEU A 32 -1.78 2.90 15.53
C LEU A 32 -1.43 1.54 16.17
N PHE A 33 -0.21 1.04 15.95
CA PHE A 33 0.27 -0.21 16.58
C PHE A 33 0.29 -0.08 18.10
N VAL A 34 0.75 1.07 18.63
CA VAL A 34 0.76 1.36 20.06
C VAL A 34 -0.67 1.56 20.58
N LYS A 35 -1.49 2.37 19.89
CA LYS A 35 -2.87 2.69 20.29
C LYS A 35 -3.76 1.45 20.41
N TYR A 36 -3.62 0.49 19.49
CA TYR A 36 -4.37 -0.76 19.51
C TYR A 36 -3.65 -1.90 20.23
N ASN A 37 -2.47 -1.65 20.81
CA ASN A 37 -1.64 -2.63 21.50
C ASN A 37 -1.49 -3.92 20.68
N VAL A 38 -1.10 -3.77 19.41
CA VAL A 38 -1.05 -4.86 18.44
C VAL A 38 0.06 -5.86 18.83
N LYS A 39 -0.32 -7.13 18.94
CA LYS A 39 0.57 -8.24 19.30
C LYS A 39 0.60 -9.29 18.19
N SER A 40 1.60 -10.15 18.23
CA SER A 40 1.68 -11.30 17.33
C SER A 40 0.43 -12.18 17.46
N PRO A 41 -0.24 -12.53 16.35
CA PRO A 41 -1.49 -13.31 16.39
C PRO A 41 -1.29 -14.77 16.84
N ILE A 42 -0.06 -15.28 16.76
CA ILE A 42 0.26 -16.68 17.09
C ILE A 42 0.94 -16.78 18.45
N THR A 43 1.89 -15.88 18.72
CA THR A 43 2.76 -15.97 19.91
C THR A 43 2.43 -14.96 20.99
N LEU A 44 1.54 -13.99 20.73
CA LEU A 44 1.15 -12.91 21.64
C LEU A 44 2.31 -12.01 22.13
N ASN A 45 3.49 -12.11 21.50
CA ASN A 45 4.63 -11.25 21.77
C ASN A 45 4.40 -9.84 21.24
N ASP A 46 5.12 -8.88 21.82
CA ASP A 46 5.18 -7.51 21.34
C ASP A 46 5.88 -7.43 19.97
N LEU A 47 5.34 -6.61 19.09
CA LEU A 47 5.89 -6.38 17.75
C LEU A 47 6.89 -5.24 17.78
N THR A 48 7.90 -5.32 16.92
CA THR A 48 8.77 -4.17 16.65
C THR A 48 8.01 -3.12 15.85
N PRO A 49 8.43 -1.84 15.90
CA PRO A 49 7.84 -0.79 15.07
C PRO A 49 7.82 -1.17 13.59
N PRO A 50 6.81 -0.71 12.82
CA PRO A 50 6.71 -0.99 11.41
C PRO A 50 7.92 -0.40 10.66
N VAL A 51 8.56 -1.24 9.84
CA VAL A 51 9.69 -0.87 9.00
C VAL A 51 9.35 -1.10 7.54
N SER A 52 9.82 -0.20 6.67
CA SER A 52 9.70 -0.40 5.23
C SER A 52 10.57 -1.59 4.81
N PHE A 53 9.96 -2.57 4.15
CA PHE A 53 10.66 -3.72 3.60
C PHE A 53 10.58 -3.67 2.08
N ASN A 54 11.73 -3.70 1.41
CA ASN A 54 11.76 -3.68 -0.05
C ASN A 54 11.38 -5.07 -0.58
N LEU A 55 10.29 -5.13 -1.36
CA LEU A 55 9.78 -6.37 -1.94
C LEU A 55 10.46 -6.77 -3.26
N MET A 56 11.43 -5.98 -3.75
CA MET A 56 11.98 -6.12 -5.10
C MET A 56 13.26 -6.98 -5.15
N TYR A 57 13.19 -8.10 -5.86
CA TYR A 57 14.37 -8.87 -6.34
C TYR A 57 14.41 -9.01 -7.86
N LEU A 58 13.25 -8.93 -8.52
CA LEU A 58 13.08 -8.89 -9.98
C LEU A 58 12.36 -7.60 -10.38
N ARG A 59 12.31 -7.32 -11.68
CA ARG A 59 11.65 -6.12 -12.22
C ARG A 59 10.23 -5.99 -11.66
N PRO A 60 9.90 -4.88 -10.98
CA PRO A 60 8.68 -4.78 -10.17
C PRO A 60 7.43 -4.56 -11.02
N GLU A 61 7.59 -4.08 -12.26
CA GLU A 61 6.49 -3.80 -13.18
C GLU A 61 6.93 -3.72 -14.66
N THR A 62 6.00 -3.98 -15.57
CA THR A 62 6.19 -3.91 -17.03
C THR A 62 6.14 -2.47 -17.57
N ALA A 63 5.69 -1.49 -16.78
CA ALA A 63 5.61 -0.08 -17.20
C ALA A 63 6.98 0.57 -17.46
N GLN A 64 8.00 0.21 -16.69
CA GLN A 64 9.36 0.78 -16.82
C GLN A 64 9.92 0.70 -18.26
N GLY A 65 9.68 -0.40 -18.95
CA GLY A 65 10.13 -0.66 -20.32
C GLY A 65 9.35 0.14 -21.35
N ILE A 66 8.09 0.45 -21.09
CA ILE A 66 7.28 1.35 -21.92
C ILE A 66 7.85 2.77 -21.84
N PHE A 67 8.16 3.25 -20.63
CA PHE A 67 8.76 4.57 -20.44
C PHE A 67 10.15 4.70 -21.07
N LEU A 68 11.01 3.68 -20.93
CA LEU A 68 12.32 3.66 -21.58
C LEU A 68 12.23 3.73 -23.11
N ASN A 69 11.16 3.19 -23.72
CA ASN A 69 10.93 3.19 -25.16
C ASN A 69 10.01 4.31 -25.65
N PHE A 70 9.66 5.29 -24.82
CA PHE A 70 8.66 6.32 -25.14
C PHE A 70 8.92 7.04 -26.47
N LYS A 71 10.16 7.45 -26.75
CA LYS A 71 10.52 8.16 -28.00
C LYS A 71 10.17 7.33 -29.24
N ARG A 72 10.54 6.05 -29.24
CA ARG A 72 10.23 5.13 -30.34
C ARG A 72 8.72 4.97 -30.48
N LEU A 73 8.01 4.73 -29.39
CA LEU A 73 6.55 4.57 -29.40
C LEU A 73 5.83 5.85 -29.90
N LEU A 74 6.33 7.03 -29.55
CA LEU A 74 5.81 8.31 -30.04
C LEU A 74 6.09 8.51 -31.54
N GLU A 75 7.28 8.12 -32.02
CA GLU A 75 7.61 8.12 -33.44
C GLU A 75 6.68 7.21 -34.25
N PHE A 76 6.33 6.03 -33.71
CA PHE A 76 5.32 5.15 -34.30
C PHE A 76 3.95 5.83 -34.46
N ASN A 77 3.59 6.73 -33.55
CA ASN A 77 2.37 7.54 -33.66
C ASN A 77 2.57 8.89 -34.40
N GLN A 78 3.63 9.02 -35.21
CA GLN A 78 3.96 10.24 -35.95
C GLN A 78 4.08 11.49 -35.06
N GLY A 79 4.51 11.32 -33.81
CA GLY A 79 4.62 12.42 -32.85
C GLY A 79 3.30 12.94 -32.31
N LYS A 80 2.16 12.30 -32.61
CA LYS A 80 0.84 12.75 -32.16
C LYS A 80 0.50 12.18 -30.79
N LEU A 81 -0.23 12.97 -30.02
CA LEU A 81 -0.83 12.56 -28.75
C LEU A 81 -2.36 12.66 -28.86
N PRO A 82 -3.14 11.85 -28.11
CA PRO A 82 -2.69 10.77 -27.23
C PRO A 82 -2.35 9.46 -27.99
N PHE A 83 -1.52 8.60 -27.39
CA PHE A 83 -1.31 7.20 -27.80
C PHE A 83 -1.19 6.28 -26.58
N ALA A 84 -1.39 4.98 -26.78
CA ALA A 84 -1.24 3.95 -25.75
C ALA A 84 -0.24 2.87 -26.19
N ALA A 85 0.48 2.30 -25.23
CA ALA A 85 1.37 1.16 -25.42
C ALA A 85 1.13 0.13 -24.32
N ALA A 86 1.22 -1.15 -24.65
CA ALA A 86 0.99 -2.26 -23.72
C ALA A 86 2.14 -3.27 -23.80
N GLN A 87 2.46 -3.90 -22.68
CA GLN A 87 3.41 -5.00 -22.56
C GLN A 87 2.75 -6.14 -21.77
N ILE A 88 2.79 -7.36 -22.32
CA ILE A 88 2.30 -8.60 -21.69
C ILE A 88 3.49 -9.34 -21.07
#